data_AF-A0A5I0NK16-F1
#
_entry.id   AF-A0A5I0NK16-F1
#
_cell.length_a   1.000
_cell.length_b   1.000
_cell.length_c   1.000
_cell.angle_alpha   90.00
_cell.angle_beta   90.00
_cell.angle_gamma   90.00
#
_symmetry.space_group_name_H-M   'P 1'
#
loop_
_entity.id
_entity.type
_entity.pdbx_description
1 polymer ?
#
loop_
_entity_poly.entity_id
_entity_poly.type
_entity_poly.pdbx_seq_one_letter_code
_entity_poly.pdbx_strand_id
1 'polypeptide(L)' 'MARTRALRRHHERRLKAIRKYYNNAGSRSLTHVGMVYHTPCSCSCWMCGNQRKNHGMNRQEVRARLRYTD' A
#
# COMPACT_ATOMS: atom_id res chain seq x y z
N MET A 1 -23.52 3.67 -6.08
CA MET A 1 -23.37 3.78 -4.61
C MET A 1 -21.93 4.06 -4.24
N ALA A 2 -21.66 5.14 -3.51
CA ALA A 2 -20.30 5.42 -3.04
C ALA A 2 -19.88 4.37 -1.98
N ARG A 3 -18.71 3.74 -2.16
CA ARG A 3 -18.18 2.79 -1.15
C ARG A 3 -17.97 3.52 0.18
N THR A 4 -18.73 3.15 1.22
CA THR A 4 -18.60 3.74 2.56
C THR A 4 -17.23 3.44 3.17
N ARG A 5 -16.78 4.28 4.12
CA ARG A 5 -15.50 4.09 4.84
C ARG A 5 -15.46 2.74 5.55
N ALA A 6 -16.60 2.32 6.13
CA ALA A 6 -16.74 1.03 6.80
C ALA A 6 -16.50 -0.14 5.84
N LEU A 7 -17.11 -0.10 4.64
CA LEU A 7 -16.94 -1.14 3.63
C LEU A 7 -15.48 -1.23 3.14
N ARG A 8 -14.78 -0.09 2.99
CA ARG A 8 -13.35 -0.09 2.63
C ARG A 8 -12.49 -0.78 3.68
N ARG A 9 -12.69 -0.45 4.96
CA ARG A 9 -11.97 -1.08 6.09
C ARG A 9 -12.25 -2.58 6.19
N HIS A 10 -13.51 -2.98 5.97
CA HIS A 10 -13.88 -4.39 5.94
C HIS A 10 -13.11 -5.16 4.85
N HIS A 11 -13.07 -4.63 3.63
CA HIS A 11 -12.33 -5.25 2.53
C HIS A 11 -10.83 -5.28 2.78
N GLU A 12 -10.26 -4.21 3.33
CA GLU A 12 -8.85 -4.15 3.70
C GLU A 12 -8.49 -5.24 4.72
N ARG A 13 -9.29 -5.40 5.78
CA ARG A 13 -9.11 -6.44 6.80
C ARG A 13 -9.18 -7.84 6.17
N ARG A 14 -10.19 -8.09 5.33
CA ARG A 14 -10.38 -9.37 4.63
C ARG A 14 -9.18 -9.70 3.73
N LEU A 15 -8.73 -8.75 2.92
CA LEU A 15 -7.62 -8.96 1.99
C LEU A 15 -6.29 -9.16 2.72
N LYS A 16 -6.03 -8.41 3.80
CA LYS A 16 -4.84 -8.63 4.65
C LYS A 16 -4.84 -10.02 5.29
N ALA A 17 -6.00 -10.53 5.72
CA ALA A 17 -6.12 -11.88 6.28
C ALA A 17 -5.79 -12.99 5.26
N ILE A 18 -6.02 -12.77 3.97
CA ILE A 18 -5.66 -13.69 2.90
C ILE A 18 -4.18 -13.55 2.55
N ARG A 19 -3.70 -12.32 2.33
CA ARG A 19 -2.34 -12.04 1.85
C ARG A 19 -1.23 -12.44 2.83
N LYS A 20 -1.53 -12.61 4.12
CA LYS A 20 -0.56 -13.11 5.11
C LYS A 20 -0.04 -14.53 4.81
N TYR A 21 -0.77 -15.31 4.02
CA TYR A 21 -0.38 -16.66 3.61
C TYR A 21 0.40 -16.71 2.30
N TYR A 22 0.57 -15.57 1.61
CA TYR A 22 1.30 -15.56 0.35
C TYR A 22 2.80 -15.75 0.58
N ASN A 23 3.47 -16.39 -0.37
CA ASN A 23 4.92 -16.64 -0.28
C ASN A 23 5.75 -15.34 -0.26
N ASN A 24 5.23 -14.26 -0.83
CA ASN A 24 5.85 -12.93 -0.82
C ASN A 24 5.59 -12.13 0.48
N ALA A 25 4.86 -12.68 1.46
CA ALA A 25 4.57 -12.02 2.74
C ALA A 25 5.79 -11.90 3.67
N GLY A 26 6.99 -12.32 3.24
CA GLY A 26 8.23 -12.26 4.01
C GLY A 26 8.06 -12.83 5.42
N SER A 27 8.34 -12.03 6.47
CA SER A 27 8.20 -12.43 7.87
C SER A 27 6.76 -12.58 8.37
N ARG A 28 5.76 -12.33 7.53
CA ARG A 28 4.31 -12.38 7.87
C ARG A 28 3.92 -11.44 9.02
N SER A 29 4.77 -10.47 9.35
CA SER A 29 4.46 -9.38 10.27
C SER A 29 3.32 -8.51 9.74
N LEU A 30 2.61 -7.82 10.64
CA LEU A 30 1.53 -6.88 10.23
C LEU A 30 2.03 -5.85 9.21
N THR A 31 3.28 -5.40 9.35
CA THR A 31 3.94 -4.46 8.44
C THR A 31 4.11 -5.08 7.05
N HIS A 32 4.65 -6.29 6.95
CA HIS A 32 4.83 -6.98 5.67
C HIS A 32 3.49 -7.32 5.01
N VAL A 33 2.49 -7.73 5.77
CA VAL A 33 1.13 -7.97 5.24
C VAL A 33 0.52 -6.68 4.70
N GLY A 34 0.78 -5.54 5.36
CA GLY A 34 0.43 -4.22 4.86
C GLY A 34 1.14 -3.89 3.54
N MET A 35 2.44 -4.17 3.44
CA MET A 35 3.20 -3.98 2.22
C MET A 35 2.65 -4.85 1.08
N VAL A 36 2.47 -6.16 1.31
CA VAL A 36 1.90 -7.09 0.31
C VAL A 36 0.48 -6.72 -0.09
N TYR A 37 -0.30 -6.10 0.81
CA TYR A 37 -1.61 -5.53 0.47
C TYR A 37 -1.55 -4.39 -0.54
N HIS A 38 -0.52 -3.55 -0.48
CA HIS A 38 -0.35 -2.42 -1.40
C HIS A 38 0.45 -2.77 -2.65
N THR A 39 1.49 -3.59 -2.52
CA THR A 39 2.40 -4.00 -3.59
C THR A 39 2.69 -5.50 -3.51
N PRO A 40 2.46 -6.28 -4.57
CA PRO A 40 2.82 -7.70 -4.57
C PRO A 40 4.34 -7.91 -4.48
N CYS A 41 5.13 -6.93 -4.89
CA CYS A 41 6.59 -6.95 -4.77
C CYS A 41 6.99 -6.16 -3.52
N SER A 42 7.43 -6.86 -2.48
CA SER A 42 8.00 -6.23 -1.26
C SER A 42 9.43 -5.72 -1.48
N CYS A 43 10.07 -6.12 -2.57
CA CYS A 43 11.35 -5.58 -3.04
C CYS A 43 11.20 -4.14 -3.55
N SER A 44 12.12 -3.28 -3.15
CA SER A 44 12.39 -1.99 -3.81
C SER A 44 13.56 -2.09 -4.78
N CYS A 45 13.82 -3.28 -5.34
CA CYS A 45 14.94 -3.50 -6.25
C CYS A 45 14.75 -2.74 -7.56
N TRP A 46 15.83 -2.64 -8.33
CA TRP A 46 15.83 -1.91 -9.60
C TRP A 46 14.84 -2.48 -10.63
N MET A 47 14.54 -3.79 -10.58
CA MET A 47 13.52 -4.41 -11.43
C MET A 47 12.09 -4.15 -10.94
N CYS A 48 11.86 -4.23 -9.62
CA CYS A 48 10.54 -4.00 -9.03
C CYS A 48 10.13 -2.53 -9.10
N GLY A 49 11.12 -1.62 -9.21
CA GLY A 49 10.92 -0.19 -9.34
C GLY A 49 10.43 0.43 -8.03
N ASN A 50 11.35 1.03 -7.27
CA ASN A 50 10.93 1.79 -6.09
C ASN A 50 10.10 2.99 -6.55
N GLN A 51 8.78 2.95 -6.32
CA GLN A 51 7.83 3.99 -6.72
C GLN A 51 8.32 5.39 -6.34
N ARG A 52 8.87 5.54 -5.13
CA ARG A 52 9.35 6.83 -4.62
C ARG A 52 10.61 7.29 -5.36
N LYS A 53 11.49 6.37 -5.73
CA LYS A 53 12.73 6.66 -6.47
C LYS A 53 12.47 6.98 -7.94
N ASN A 54 11.58 6.22 -8.59
CA ASN A 54 11.37 6.29 -10.03
C ASN A 54 10.28 7.29 -10.45
N HIS A 55 9.26 7.49 -9.61
CA HIS A 55 8.08 8.30 -9.93
C HIS A 55 7.83 9.45 -8.95
N GLY A 56 8.65 9.59 -7.91
CA GLY A 56 8.53 10.67 -6.93
C GLY A 56 7.32 10.53 -6.01
N MET A 57 6.75 11.67 -5.59
CA MET A 57 5.58 11.71 -4.69
C MET A 57 4.32 11.18 -5.38
N ASN A 58 3.50 10.46 -4.62
CA ASN A 58 2.19 10.04 -5.10
C ASN A 58 1.19 11.21 -5.12
N ARG A 59 0.08 11.08 -5.87
CA ARG A 59 -0.92 12.17 -6.00
C ARG A 59 -1.54 12.62 -4.67
N GLN A 60 -1.60 11.75 -3.66
CA GLN A 60 -2.16 12.10 -2.36
C GLN A 60 -1.17 12.95 -1.56
N GLU A 61 0.12 12.61 -1.59
CA GLU A 61 1.21 13.41 -1.01
C GLU A 61 1.29 14.78 -1.67
N VAL A 62 1.18 14.86 -3.01
CA VAL A 62 1.14 16.14 -3.73
C VAL A 62 -0.03 17.00 -3.25
N ARG A 63 -1.24 16.43 -3.17
CA ARG A 63 -2.43 17.15 -2.67
C ARG A 63 -2.30 17.58 -1.22
N ALA A 64 -1.70 16.75 -0.37
CA ALA A 64 -1.47 17.07 1.03
C ALA A 64 -0.46 18.22 1.15
N ARG A 65 0.63 18.20 0.38
CA ARG A 65 1.61 19.29 0.35
C ARG A 65 0.98 20.61 -0.10
N LEU A 66 0.19 20.57 -1.17
CA LEU A 66 -0.52 21.75 -1.69
C LEU A 66 -1.57 22.31 -0.71
N ARG A 67 -2.10 21.50 0.22
CA ARG A 67 -3.05 21.97 1.24
C ARG A 67 -2.42 22.83 2.34
N TYR A 68 -1.10 22.76 2.52
CA TYR A 68 -0.38 23.45 3.59
C TYR A 68 0.67 24.44 3.06
N THR A 69 0.69 24.68 1.75
CA THR A 69 1.48 25.75 1.12
C THR A 69 0.50 26.88 0.78
N ASP A 70 0.26 27.73 1.76
CA ASP A 70 -0.20 29.12 1.64
C ASP A 70 0.99 29.99 2.08
#